data_AF-A0A259DDN8-F1
#
_entry.id   AF-A0A259DDN8-F1
#
_cell.length_a   1.000
_cell.length_b   1.000
_cell.length_c   1.000
_cell.angle_alpha   90.00
_cell.angle_beta   90.00
_cell.angle_gamma   90.00
#
_symmetry.space_group_name_H-M   'P 1'
#
loop_
_entity.id
_entity.type
_entity.pdbx_description
1 polymer ?
#
loop_
_entity_poly.entity_id
_entity_poly.type
_entity_poly.pdbx_seq_one_letter_code
_entity_poly.pdbx_strand_id
1 'polypeptide(L)'
;GGLVRAKNMLSVLTQVMAIFCLISILWAVYGYSLAFGDGGSMNWAIGDLSKMFLAGITGDSTAATFTDGVVIPELTFVAFQLTFAAITVALIVGGLAERVKFSALMVFAALWFTFSYLPIAHMVWATGGYLFEAGDLDFAGGTVVHINAGIAALVGAIVLGKRIGFGRDAMPPHNLAMTMIGASLLWVGWFGFNAGSNLEATGGAALAFMNTILATAAAGLSWMFAEWMMRGKPSMLGLASGVVAGLVAITPAAGLVGTMGGIVLGAVAGVVCLWGVTGLKKMLGYDDSLDVFGIHGIGGIIGAIGTGIFVSPALGGVGVDGYTMGGQVVTQATGVIITIVWSGVVSFVAFKLIDMTMGLRVTEEQEREGLDTASHGERAYNA
;
A
#
# COMPACT_ATOMS: atom_id res chain seq x y z
N GLY A 1 -9.78 11.09 4.12
CA GLY A 1 -10.78 12.16 4.19
C GLY A 1 -12.08 11.69 4.83
N GLY A 2 -13.03 11.16 4.04
CA GLY A 2 -14.41 10.84 4.47
C GLY A 2 -14.57 10.05 5.79
N LEU A 3 -13.59 9.21 6.15
CA LEU A 3 -13.61 8.33 7.31
C LEU A 3 -13.17 8.98 8.64
N VAL A 4 -12.46 10.11 8.62
CA VAL A 4 -12.11 10.82 9.86
C VAL A 4 -13.25 11.74 10.32
N ARG A 5 -13.18 12.23 11.55
CA ARG A 5 -14.07 13.29 12.06
C ARG A 5 -13.85 14.61 11.29
N ALA A 6 -14.91 15.42 11.15
CA ALA A 6 -14.92 16.63 10.32
C ALA A 6 -13.78 17.62 10.65
N LYS A 7 -13.42 17.73 11.93
CA LYS A 7 -12.35 18.60 12.46
C LYS A 7 -10.92 18.20 12.06
N ASN A 8 -10.77 17.07 11.36
CA ASN A 8 -9.49 16.48 10.94
C ASN A 8 -9.44 16.25 9.42
N MET A 9 -10.47 16.66 8.69
CA MET A 9 -10.63 16.35 7.27
C MET A 9 -9.54 17.05 6.44
N LEU A 10 -9.34 18.35 6.67
CA LEU A 10 -8.34 19.15 5.95
C LEU A 10 -6.93 18.65 6.26
N SER A 11 -6.64 18.35 7.53
CA SER A 11 -5.33 17.86 7.95
C SER A 11 -4.95 16.57 7.23
N VAL A 12 -5.87 15.60 7.09
CA VAL A 12 -5.58 14.36 6.36
C VAL A 12 -5.29 14.63 4.88
N LEU A 13 -6.02 15.55 4.23
CA LEU A 13 -5.74 15.92 2.84
C LEU A 13 -4.36 16.59 2.70
N THR A 14 -4.05 17.53 3.58
CA THR A 14 -2.76 18.23 3.61
C THR A 14 -1.62 17.26 3.83
N GLN A 15 -1.77 16.30 4.74
CA GLN A 15 -0.77 15.26 5.03
C GLN A 15 -0.48 14.39 3.80
N VAL A 16 -1.52 13.89 3.13
CA VAL A 16 -1.37 13.07 1.92
C VAL A 16 -0.69 13.85 0.80
N MET A 17 -1.12 15.09 0.54
CA MET A 17 -0.53 15.94 -0.49
C MET A 17 0.93 16.30 -0.18
N ALA A 18 1.23 16.68 1.06
CA ALA A 18 2.58 17.04 1.48
C ALA A 18 3.55 15.85 1.38
N ILE A 19 3.11 14.65 1.76
CA ILE A 19 3.89 13.42 1.58
C ILE A 19 4.13 13.16 0.10
N PHE A 20 3.11 13.28 -0.76
CA PHE A 20 3.30 13.09 -2.19
C PHE A 20 4.36 14.04 -2.75
N CYS A 21 4.30 15.33 -2.40
CA CYS A 21 5.30 16.33 -2.80
C CYS A 21 6.71 15.97 -2.27
N LEU A 22 6.83 15.64 -0.98
CA LEU A 22 8.11 15.27 -0.37
C LEU A 22 8.73 14.05 -1.07
N ILE A 23 7.96 12.96 -1.21
CA ILE A 23 8.47 11.72 -1.79
C ILE A 23 8.80 11.90 -3.27
N SER A 24 8.04 12.70 -4.01
CA SER A 24 8.36 13.02 -5.41
C SER A 24 9.74 13.68 -5.55
N ILE A 25 10.06 14.62 -4.65
CA ILE A 25 11.38 15.26 -4.63
C ILE A 25 12.46 14.28 -4.21
N LEU A 26 12.25 13.53 -3.12
CA LEU A 26 13.25 12.54 -2.66
C LEU A 26 13.49 11.43 -3.70
N TRP A 27 12.47 11.04 -4.45
CA TRP A 27 12.56 10.09 -5.56
C TRP A 27 13.51 10.58 -6.65
N ALA A 28 13.33 11.83 -7.09
CA ALA A 28 14.19 12.46 -8.09
C ALA A 28 15.62 12.69 -7.55
N VAL A 29 15.75 13.06 -6.27
CA VAL A 29 17.07 13.30 -5.65
C VAL A 29 17.86 12.00 -5.53
N TYR A 30 17.32 10.94 -4.93
CA TYR A 30 18.08 9.69 -4.76
C TYR A 30 17.23 8.43 -4.86
N GLY A 31 15.91 8.50 -4.67
CA GLY A 31 15.07 7.32 -4.52
C GLY A 31 15.05 6.42 -5.74
N TYR A 32 14.94 6.99 -6.95
CA TYR A 32 14.98 6.20 -8.18
C TYR A 32 16.29 5.41 -8.30
N SER A 33 17.42 6.07 -8.03
CA SER A 33 18.75 5.45 -8.08
C SER A 33 18.89 4.31 -7.07
N LEU A 34 18.44 4.51 -5.82
CA LEU A 34 18.55 3.48 -4.79
C LEU A 34 17.54 2.33 -4.96
N ALA A 35 16.46 2.52 -5.70
CA ALA A 35 15.48 1.47 -5.97
C ALA A 35 15.76 0.66 -7.25
N PHE A 36 16.44 1.24 -8.24
CA PHE A 36 16.60 0.64 -9.58
C PHE A 36 18.01 0.81 -10.20
N GLY A 37 18.97 1.37 -9.46
CA GLY A 37 20.39 1.41 -9.86
C GLY A 37 21.11 0.09 -9.52
N ASP A 38 22.35 -0.09 -9.98
CA ASP A 38 23.15 -1.28 -9.69
C ASP A 38 23.89 -1.12 -8.35
N GLY A 39 23.47 -1.86 -7.33
CA GLY A 39 24.08 -1.81 -6.00
C GLY A 39 25.45 -2.48 -5.86
N GLY A 40 26.00 -3.07 -6.93
CA GLY A 40 27.24 -3.83 -6.87
C GLY A 40 27.16 -4.97 -5.84
N SER A 41 28.03 -4.95 -4.82
CA SER A 41 27.99 -5.95 -3.74
C SER A 41 26.75 -5.90 -2.87
N MET A 42 26.02 -4.78 -2.88
CA MET A 42 24.77 -4.57 -2.12
C MET A 42 23.52 -4.73 -2.99
N ASN A 43 23.67 -5.13 -4.26
CA ASN A 43 22.55 -5.20 -5.21
C ASN A 43 21.42 -6.15 -4.77
N TRP A 44 21.70 -7.05 -3.82
CA TRP A 44 20.68 -7.88 -3.18
C TRP A 44 19.62 -7.07 -2.40
N ALA A 45 19.91 -5.85 -1.94
CA ALA A 45 19.01 -5.06 -1.10
C ALA A 45 18.81 -3.60 -1.51
N ILE A 46 19.77 -2.96 -2.17
CA ILE A 46 19.68 -1.54 -2.52
C ILE A 46 20.56 -1.22 -3.72
N GLY A 47 20.12 -0.28 -4.55
CA GLY A 47 20.88 0.26 -5.67
C GLY A 47 21.98 1.22 -5.23
N ASP A 48 22.63 1.86 -6.21
CA ASP A 48 23.67 2.85 -5.98
C ASP A 48 23.15 4.29 -6.13
N LEU A 49 24.09 5.25 -6.13
CA LEU A 49 23.81 6.68 -6.31
C LEU A 49 24.19 7.19 -7.72
N SER A 50 24.38 6.29 -8.69
CA SER A 50 24.82 6.67 -10.05
C SER A 50 23.80 7.53 -10.79
N LYS A 51 22.50 7.36 -10.49
CA LYS A 51 21.37 8.11 -11.08
C LYS A 51 20.77 9.13 -10.12
N MET A 52 21.50 9.54 -9.08
CA MET A 52 21.09 10.62 -8.19
C MET A 52 20.84 11.91 -8.99
N PHE A 53 19.80 12.67 -8.62
CA PHE A 53 19.27 13.80 -9.38
C PHE A 53 18.82 13.45 -10.81
N LEU A 54 18.46 12.19 -11.06
CA LEU A 54 18.18 11.64 -12.39
C LEU A 54 19.37 11.80 -13.36
N ALA A 55 20.60 11.80 -12.82
CA ALA A 55 21.81 11.92 -13.62
C ALA A 55 21.89 10.84 -14.70
N GLY A 56 22.21 11.25 -15.93
CA GLY A 56 22.33 10.34 -17.08
C GLY A 56 20.99 9.92 -17.71
N ILE A 57 19.85 10.34 -17.16
CA ILE A 57 18.53 10.06 -17.74
C ILE A 57 18.13 11.22 -18.65
N THR A 58 18.05 10.94 -19.95
CA THR A 58 17.65 11.89 -20.99
C THR A 58 16.36 11.43 -21.68
N GLY A 59 15.88 12.19 -22.67
CA GLY A 59 14.74 11.78 -23.50
C GLY A 59 14.99 10.51 -24.33
N ASP A 60 16.27 10.16 -24.55
CA ASP A 60 16.67 8.97 -25.31
C ASP A 60 17.01 7.78 -24.40
N SER A 61 17.11 7.99 -23.09
CA SER A 61 17.34 6.92 -22.12
C SER A 61 16.14 5.98 -22.08
N THR A 62 16.40 4.68 -21.98
CA THR A 62 15.38 3.64 -22.01
C THR A 62 15.49 2.70 -20.81
N ALA A 63 14.34 2.17 -20.39
CA ALA A 63 14.21 1.14 -19.38
C ALA A 63 13.67 -0.13 -20.03
N ALA A 64 14.22 -1.29 -19.65
CA ALA A 64 13.75 -2.58 -20.12
C ALA A 64 12.33 -2.88 -19.60
N THR A 65 11.58 -3.63 -20.38
CA THR A 65 10.30 -4.23 -19.96
C THR A 65 10.47 -5.74 -19.76
N PHE A 66 9.38 -6.50 -19.75
CA PHE A 66 9.41 -7.95 -19.52
C PHE A 66 9.77 -8.76 -20.77
N THR A 67 9.66 -8.16 -21.96
CA THR A 67 10.01 -8.79 -23.22
C THR A 67 11.43 -8.39 -23.64
N ASP A 68 12.30 -9.37 -23.88
CA ASP A 68 13.67 -9.13 -24.33
C ASP A 68 13.71 -8.24 -25.58
N GLY A 69 14.46 -7.13 -25.49
CA GLY A 69 14.61 -6.15 -26.56
C GLY A 69 13.45 -5.14 -26.68
N VAL A 70 12.42 -5.23 -25.85
CA VAL A 70 11.37 -4.22 -25.73
C VAL A 70 11.73 -3.26 -24.59
N VAL A 71 11.58 -1.97 -24.87
CA VAL A 71 11.96 -0.90 -23.94
C VAL A 71 10.94 0.23 -23.96
N ILE A 72 10.88 0.98 -22.86
CA ILE A 72 10.13 2.24 -22.73
C ILE A 72 11.07 3.39 -22.40
N PRO A 73 10.69 4.66 -22.62
CA PRO A 73 11.48 5.79 -22.15
C PRO A 73 11.71 5.70 -20.63
N GLU A 74 12.96 5.86 -20.20
CA GLU A 74 13.32 5.69 -18.79
C GLU A 74 12.59 6.71 -17.90
N LEU A 75 12.40 7.94 -18.38
CA LEU A 75 11.60 8.95 -17.67
C LEU A 75 10.14 8.51 -17.42
N THR A 76 9.56 7.71 -18.32
CA THR A 76 8.22 7.14 -18.10
C THR A 76 8.26 6.13 -16.96
N PHE A 77 9.29 5.28 -16.89
CA PHE A 77 9.48 4.33 -15.79
C PHE A 77 9.73 5.05 -14.44
N VAL A 78 10.59 6.09 -14.45
CA VAL A 78 10.84 6.96 -13.29
C VAL A 78 9.53 7.53 -12.75
N ALA A 79 8.71 8.12 -13.63
CA ALA A 79 7.46 8.74 -13.26
C ALA A 79 6.41 7.72 -12.79
N PHE A 80 6.33 6.56 -13.45
CA PHE A 80 5.43 5.48 -13.07
C PHE A 80 5.75 5.00 -11.65
N GLN A 81 7.00 4.63 -11.37
CA GLN A 81 7.42 4.12 -10.07
C GLN A 81 7.38 5.16 -8.94
N LEU A 82 7.58 6.45 -9.27
CA LEU A 82 7.37 7.55 -8.31
C LEU A 82 5.97 7.51 -7.70
N THR A 83 4.94 7.21 -8.51
CA THR A 83 3.57 7.20 -8.01
C THR A 83 3.35 6.09 -6.97
N PHE A 84 3.96 4.91 -7.15
CA PHE A 84 3.94 3.82 -6.18
C PHE A 84 4.62 4.26 -4.88
N ALA A 85 5.81 4.87 -4.99
CA ALA A 85 6.54 5.36 -3.83
C ALA A 85 5.73 6.37 -3.01
N ALA A 86 5.21 7.40 -3.68
CA ALA A 86 4.47 8.47 -3.02
C ALA A 86 3.16 7.97 -2.39
N ILE A 87 2.41 7.11 -3.09
CA ILE A 87 1.16 6.53 -2.58
C ILE A 87 1.45 5.62 -1.38
N THR A 88 2.49 4.79 -1.44
CA THR A 88 2.84 3.86 -0.36
C THR A 88 3.06 4.58 0.96
N VAL A 89 3.86 5.64 0.96
CA VAL A 89 4.14 6.42 2.17
C VAL A 89 2.89 7.15 2.65
N ALA A 90 2.07 7.67 1.72
CA ALA A 90 0.83 8.37 2.06
C ALA A 90 -0.23 7.43 2.68
N LEU A 91 -0.26 6.15 2.33
CA LEU A 91 -1.18 5.16 2.91
C LEU A 91 -1.00 5.05 4.44
N ILE A 92 0.23 5.20 4.94
CA ILE A 92 0.56 5.06 6.36
C ILE A 92 -0.20 6.07 7.22
N VAL A 93 -0.52 7.25 6.67
CA VAL A 93 -1.30 8.31 7.34
C VAL A 93 -2.61 7.77 7.90
N GLY A 94 -3.24 6.81 7.21
CA GLY A 94 -4.51 6.24 7.66
C GLY A 94 -4.43 5.58 9.04
N GLY A 95 -3.29 5.00 9.42
CA GLY A 95 -3.11 4.42 10.76
C GLY A 95 -2.87 5.46 11.85
N LEU A 96 -2.35 6.62 11.45
CA LEU A 96 -1.90 7.70 12.34
C LEU A 96 -2.91 8.85 12.48
N ALA A 97 -3.97 8.80 11.69
CA ALA A 97 -4.90 9.90 11.52
C ALA A 97 -5.45 10.44 12.85
N GLU A 98 -5.70 11.75 12.87
CA GLU A 98 -6.30 12.55 13.95
C GLU A 98 -5.44 12.82 15.19
N ARG A 99 -4.23 12.24 15.31
CA ARG A 99 -3.38 12.46 16.51
C ARG A 99 -1.89 12.61 16.25
N VAL A 100 -1.42 12.41 15.02
CA VAL A 100 0.00 12.56 14.68
C VAL A 100 0.36 14.03 14.52
N LYS A 101 1.53 14.42 15.03
CA LYS A 101 2.11 15.75 14.81
C LYS A 101 2.61 15.86 13.36
N PHE A 102 2.18 16.90 12.63
CA PHE A 102 2.50 17.05 11.21
C PHE A 102 4.01 17.02 10.91
N SER A 103 4.83 17.74 11.67
CA SER A 103 6.28 17.74 11.46
C SER A 103 6.91 16.36 11.66
N ALA A 104 6.43 15.61 12.66
CA ALA A 104 6.89 14.26 12.95
C ALA A 104 6.53 13.29 11.83
N LEU A 105 5.32 13.43 11.25
CA LEU A 105 4.90 12.67 10.09
C LEU A 105 5.78 12.93 8.86
N MET A 106 6.17 14.17 8.60
CA MET A 106 7.03 14.51 7.46
C MET A 106 8.44 13.92 7.62
N VAL A 107 9.01 13.96 8.83
CA VAL A 107 10.31 13.32 9.11
C VAL A 107 10.20 11.80 9.00
N PHE A 108 9.13 11.21 9.54
CA PHE A 108 8.87 9.79 9.41
C PHE A 108 8.75 9.36 7.94
N ALA A 109 8.01 10.12 7.14
CA ALA A 109 7.82 9.84 5.72
C ALA A 109 9.16 9.78 4.98
N ALA A 110 10.07 10.73 5.22
CA ALA A 110 11.41 10.71 4.64
C ALA A 110 12.22 9.49 5.09
N LEU A 111 12.31 9.24 6.41
CA LEU A 111 13.09 8.13 6.96
C LEU A 111 12.56 6.76 6.49
N TRP A 112 11.26 6.56 6.57
CA TRP A 112 10.64 5.30 6.21
C TRP A 112 10.72 5.05 4.70
N PHE A 113 10.56 6.10 3.88
CA PHE A 113 10.82 6.00 2.45
C PHE A 113 12.24 5.51 2.18
N THR A 114 13.25 6.14 2.78
CA THR A 114 14.66 5.78 2.55
C THR A 114 14.99 4.37 3.03
N PHE A 115 14.57 4.00 4.23
CA PHE A 115 15.04 2.78 4.91
C PHE A 115 14.09 1.59 4.79
N SER A 116 12.82 1.80 4.45
CA SER A 116 11.83 0.73 4.27
C SER A 116 11.38 0.61 2.83
N TYR A 117 10.87 1.69 2.22
CA TYR A 117 10.32 1.60 0.87
C TYR A 117 11.40 1.22 -0.16
N LEU A 118 12.51 1.96 -0.20
CA LEU A 118 13.54 1.74 -1.22
C LEU A 118 14.17 0.33 -1.16
N PRO A 119 14.56 -0.21 0.01
CA PRO A 119 15.13 -1.56 0.06
C PRO A 119 14.11 -2.65 -0.31
N ILE A 120 12.85 -2.52 0.11
CA ILE A 120 11.81 -3.48 -0.28
C ILE A 120 11.55 -3.40 -1.78
N ALA A 121 11.43 -2.19 -2.36
CA ALA A 121 11.23 -2.02 -3.80
C ALA A 121 12.40 -2.62 -4.59
N HIS A 122 13.64 -2.38 -4.17
CA HIS A 122 14.82 -2.94 -4.82
C HIS A 122 14.85 -4.47 -4.71
N MET A 123 14.64 -5.03 -3.51
CA MET A 123 14.63 -6.49 -3.32
C MET A 123 13.61 -7.19 -4.20
N VAL A 124 12.43 -6.60 -4.40
CA VAL A 124 11.30 -7.24 -5.08
C VAL A 124 11.29 -6.97 -6.59
N TRP A 125 11.69 -5.78 -7.05
CA TRP A 125 11.51 -5.36 -8.44
C TRP A 125 12.79 -5.10 -9.23
N ALA A 126 13.93 -4.86 -8.58
CA ALA A 126 15.17 -4.63 -9.31
C ALA A 126 15.83 -5.95 -9.70
N THR A 127 16.40 -6.00 -10.91
CA THR A 127 17.27 -7.13 -11.33
C THR A 127 18.42 -7.29 -10.34
N GLY A 128 18.64 -8.52 -9.86
CA GLY A 128 19.62 -8.83 -8.81
C GLY A 128 19.16 -8.55 -7.38
N GLY A 129 17.95 -8.02 -7.18
CA GLY A 129 17.31 -7.91 -5.87
C GLY A 129 17.01 -9.28 -5.27
N TYR A 130 17.16 -9.43 -3.95
CA TYR A 130 17.11 -10.73 -3.29
C TYR A 130 15.81 -11.51 -3.52
N LEU A 131 14.65 -10.84 -3.43
CA LEU A 131 13.35 -11.49 -3.60
C LEU A 131 13.04 -11.73 -5.08
N PHE A 132 13.44 -10.82 -5.95
CA PHE A 132 13.38 -10.97 -7.40
C PHE A 132 14.12 -12.25 -7.85
N GLU A 133 15.38 -12.41 -7.44
CA GLU A 133 16.20 -13.58 -7.78
C GLU A 133 15.73 -14.87 -7.08
N ALA A 134 15.05 -14.77 -5.94
CA ALA A 134 14.42 -15.91 -5.27
C ALA A 134 13.13 -16.40 -5.97
N GLY A 135 12.64 -15.67 -6.97
CA GLY A 135 11.42 -15.97 -7.70
C GLY A 135 10.13 -15.52 -6.99
N ASP A 136 10.22 -14.52 -6.11
CA ASP A 136 9.03 -13.88 -5.52
C ASP A 136 8.22 -13.16 -6.62
N LEU A 137 6.91 -13.38 -6.60
CA LEU A 137 5.99 -12.81 -7.57
C LEU A 137 5.21 -11.67 -6.93
N ASP A 138 5.53 -10.46 -7.35
CA ASP A 138 4.80 -9.25 -6.96
C ASP A 138 4.58 -8.32 -8.15
N PHE A 139 3.51 -8.59 -8.90
CA PHE A 139 3.22 -7.94 -10.18
C PHE A 139 3.10 -6.41 -10.08
N ALA A 140 2.43 -5.89 -9.05
CA ALA A 140 2.19 -4.46 -8.90
C ALA A 140 2.35 -3.95 -7.45
N GLY A 141 2.95 -4.69 -6.53
CA GLY A 141 3.29 -4.16 -5.20
C GLY A 141 2.36 -4.59 -4.07
N GLY A 142 1.87 -5.83 -4.08
CA GLY A 142 1.28 -6.44 -2.89
C GLY A 142 2.24 -6.38 -1.70
N THR A 143 3.48 -6.78 -1.93
CA THR A 143 4.57 -6.76 -0.95
C THR A 143 5.13 -5.35 -0.80
N VAL A 144 5.53 -4.72 -1.92
CA VAL A 144 6.24 -3.42 -1.91
C VAL A 144 5.38 -2.27 -1.36
N VAL A 145 4.10 -2.24 -1.70
CA VAL A 145 3.18 -1.16 -1.33
C VAL A 145 2.32 -1.56 -0.13
N HIS A 146 1.51 -2.61 -0.28
CA HIS A 146 0.39 -2.83 0.64
C HIS A 146 0.81 -3.47 1.97
N ILE A 147 1.59 -4.56 1.94
CA ILE A 147 2.12 -5.18 3.16
C ILE A 147 3.03 -4.19 3.88
N ASN A 148 3.95 -3.56 3.14
CA ASN A 148 4.90 -2.59 3.66
C ASN A 148 4.20 -1.43 4.39
N ALA A 149 3.28 -0.71 3.72
CA ALA A 149 2.55 0.39 4.35
C ALA A 149 1.60 -0.09 5.46
N GLY A 150 0.97 -1.26 5.29
CA GLY A 150 0.06 -1.84 6.28
C GLY A 150 0.75 -2.16 7.60
N ILE A 151 1.96 -2.72 7.54
CA ILE A 151 2.77 -3.00 8.73
C ILE A 151 3.28 -1.71 9.36
N ALA A 152 3.73 -0.75 8.56
CA ALA A 152 4.15 0.56 9.08
C ALA A 152 3.00 1.29 9.80
N ALA A 153 1.79 1.24 9.25
CA ALA A 153 0.60 1.80 9.86
C ALA A 153 0.22 1.08 11.17
N LEU A 154 0.33 -0.26 11.23
CA LEU A 154 0.09 -1.03 12.45
C LEU A 154 1.08 -0.64 13.55
N VAL A 155 2.37 -0.66 13.25
CA VAL A 155 3.43 -0.30 14.21
C VAL A 155 3.24 1.13 14.68
N GLY A 156 2.98 2.06 13.77
CA GLY A 156 2.72 3.44 14.11
C GLY A 156 1.48 3.62 14.98
N ALA A 157 0.38 2.92 14.69
CA ALA A 157 -0.83 2.95 15.51
C ALA A 157 -0.59 2.44 16.94
N ILE A 158 0.26 1.42 17.10
CA ILE A 158 0.66 0.89 18.40
C ILE A 158 1.56 1.87 19.16
N VAL A 159 2.61 2.40 18.50
CA VAL A 159 3.58 3.31 19.13
C VAL A 159 2.94 4.65 19.51
N LEU A 160 2.10 5.22 18.64
CA LEU A 160 1.40 6.48 18.87
C LEU A 160 0.26 6.35 19.90
N GLY A 161 -0.26 5.14 20.07
CA GLY A 161 -1.37 4.82 20.95
C GLY A 161 -2.74 5.23 20.41
N LYS A 162 -3.76 4.97 21.22
CA LYS A 162 -5.18 5.14 20.88
C LYS A 162 -5.62 6.59 20.86
N ARG A 163 -6.51 6.98 19.94
CA ARG A 163 -7.21 8.27 19.98
C ARG A 163 -7.99 8.44 21.28
N ILE A 164 -8.12 9.68 21.74
CA ILE A 164 -8.96 10.05 22.87
C ILE A 164 -10.39 9.65 22.54
N GLY A 165 -10.98 8.85 23.43
CA GLY A 165 -12.33 8.32 23.28
C GLY A 165 -12.41 6.97 22.57
N PHE A 166 -11.31 6.39 22.06
CA PHE A 166 -11.38 5.13 21.32
C PHE A 166 -11.97 3.99 22.19
N GLY A 167 -13.02 3.34 21.67
CA GLY A 167 -13.77 2.30 22.39
C GLY A 167 -14.74 2.82 23.46
N ARG A 168 -14.81 4.14 23.67
CA ARG A 168 -15.72 4.80 24.63
C ARG A 168 -16.72 5.72 23.94
N ASP A 169 -16.24 6.52 23.00
CA ASP A 169 -17.00 7.52 22.27
C ASP A 169 -17.31 7.03 20.84
N ALA A 170 -18.45 7.45 20.31
CA ALA A 170 -18.77 7.21 18.91
C ALA A 170 -17.84 8.05 18.00
N MET A 171 -17.15 7.40 17.08
CA MET A 171 -16.29 8.03 16.08
C MET A 171 -16.77 7.73 14.65
N PRO A 172 -17.98 8.18 14.25
CA PRO A 172 -18.50 7.89 12.93
C PRO A 172 -17.71 8.65 11.83
N PRO A 173 -17.63 8.08 10.61
CA PRO A 173 -17.16 8.81 9.43
C PRO A 173 -17.91 10.12 9.24
N HIS A 174 -17.20 11.22 8.95
CA HIS A 174 -17.88 12.51 8.76
C HIS A 174 -18.64 12.59 7.43
N ASN A 175 -18.16 11.93 6.37
CA ASN A 175 -18.79 11.97 5.05
C ASN A 175 -18.59 10.65 4.29
N LEU A 176 -19.66 9.86 4.33
CA LEU A 176 -19.76 8.58 3.66
C LEU A 176 -19.81 8.72 2.12
N ALA A 177 -20.46 9.74 1.57
CA ALA A 177 -20.45 9.98 0.12
C ALA A 177 -19.03 10.30 -0.38
N MET A 178 -18.27 11.10 0.37
CA MET A 178 -16.87 11.38 0.05
C MET A 178 -15.98 10.14 0.15
N THR A 179 -16.28 9.23 1.09
CA THR A 179 -15.61 7.93 1.16
C THR A 179 -15.83 7.13 -0.13
N MET A 180 -17.06 7.12 -0.66
CA MET A 180 -17.32 6.47 -1.96
C MET A 180 -16.62 7.14 -3.12
N ILE A 181 -16.56 8.46 -3.16
CA ILE A 181 -15.79 9.17 -4.20
C ILE A 181 -14.33 8.71 -4.16
N GLY A 182 -13.74 8.65 -2.96
CA GLY A 182 -12.38 8.12 -2.78
C GLY A 182 -12.22 6.68 -3.26
N ALA A 183 -13.12 5.77 -2.86
CA ALA A 183 -13.09 4.37 -3.28
C ALA A 183 -13.24 4.20 -4.81
N SER A 184 -14.12 4.97 -5.43
CA SER A 184 -14.31 4.96 -6.89
C SER A 184 -13.08 5.49 -7.63
N LEU A 185 -12.46 6.58 -7.13
CA LEU A 185 -11.23 7.11 -7.71
C LEU A 185 -10.06 6.14 -7.54
N LEU A 186 -9.98 5.44 -6.40
CA LEU A 186 -9.00 4.38 -6.19
C LEU A 186 -9.19 3.26 -7.20
N TRP A 187 -10.43 2.79 -7.43
CA TRP A 187 -10.68 1.72 -8.41
C TRP A 187 -10.28 2.14 -9.83
N VAL A 188 -10.68 3.34 -10.27
CA VAL A 188 -10.29 3.86 -11.60
C VAL A 188 -8.77 4.02 -11.69
N GLY A 189 -8.13 4.60 -10.68
CA GLY A 189 -6.67 4.76 -10.63
C GLY A 189 -5.93 3.43 -10.63
N TRP A 190 -6.51 2.39 -10.04
CA TRP A 190 -5.92 1.06 -9.96
C TRP A 190 -5.78 0.37 -11.32
N PHE A 191 -6.54 0.79 -12.33
CA PHE A 191 -6.32 0.32 -13.69
C PHE A 191 -4.93 0.71 -14.20
N GLY A 192 -4.51 1.95 -13.97
CA GLY A 192 -3.15 2.40 -14.26
C GLY A 192 -2.11 1.72 -13.37
N PHE A 193 -2.46 1.49 -12.09
CA PHE A 193 -1.59 0.81 -11.12
C PHE A 193 -1.28 -0.63 -11.55
N ASN A 194 -2.30 -1.47 -11.76
CA ASN A 194 -2.08 -2.87 -12.11
C ASN A 194 -1.76 -3.06 -13.59
N ALA A 195 -2.60 -2.59 -14.51
CA ALA A 195 -2.36 -2.84 -15.94
C ALA A 195 -1.08 -2.15 -16.44
N GLY A 196 -0.75 -0.98 -15.88
CA GLY A 196 0.49 -0.27 -16.16
C GLY A 196 1.75 -1.01 -15.68
N SER A 197 1.65 -1.86 -14.65
CA SER A 197 2.77 -2.69 -14.19
C SER A 197 3.17 -3.78 -15.19
N ASN A 198 2.39 -4.00 -16.25
CA ASN A 198 2.82 -4.80 -17.40
C ASN A 198 3.84 -4.06 -18.29
N LEU A 199 4.00 -2.74 -18.13
CA LEU A 199 4.93 -1.86 -18.86
C LEU A 199 4.78 -1.85 -20.39
N GLU A 200 3.85 -2.63 -20.94
CA GLU A 200 3.61 -2.83 -22.36
C GLU A 200 2.11 -2.96 -22.63
N ALA A 201 1.65 -2.53 -23.81
CA ALA A 201 0.26 -2.69 -24.24
C ALA A 201 0.03 -4.07 -24.88
N THR A 202 0.01 -5.13 -24.06
CA THR A 202 -0.09 -6.53 -24.52
C THR A 202 -1.26 -7.28 -23.88
N GLY A 203 -1.42 -8.57 -24.23
CA GLY A 203 -2.39 -9.45 -23.58
C GLY A 203 -2.20 -9.57 -22.06
N GLY A 204 -0.96 -9.41 -21.56
CA GLY A 204 -0.67 -9.37 -20.12
C GLY A 204 -1.29 -8.17 -19.42
N ALA A 205 -1.21 -6.99 -20.02
CA ALA A 205 -1.89 -5.79 -19.54
C ALA A 205 -3.41 -5.96 -19.54
N ALA A 206 -3.97 -6.57 -20.60
CA ALA A 206 -5.40 -6.86 -20.67
C ALA A 206 -5.87 -7.83 -19.58
N LEU A 207 -5.09 -8.88 -19.30
CA LEU A 207 -5.36 -9.82 -18.21
C LEU A 207 -5.33 -9.11 -16.85
N ALA A 208 -4.29 -8.31 -16.59
CA ALA A 208 -4.17 -7.52 -15.37
C ALA A 208 -5.34 -6.57 -15.16
N PHE A 209 -5.79 -5.90 -16.23
CA PHE A 209 -6.96 -5.03 -16.20
C PHE A 209 -8.22 -5.82 -15.83
N MET A 210 -8.48 -6.93 -16.51
CA MET A 210 -9.67 -7.76 -16.30
C MET A 210 -9.73 -8.34 -14.88
N ASN A 211 -8.59 -8.85 -14.39
CA ASN A 211 -8.45 -9.35 -13.03
C ASN A 211 -8.69 -8.25 -11.99
N THR A 212 -8.20 -7.03 -12.24
CA THR A 212 -8.42 -5.87 -11.36
C THR A 212 -9.90 -5.53 -11.24
N ILE A 213 -10.68 -5.63 -12.32
CA ILE A 213 -12.14 -5.42 -12.27
C ILE A 213 -12.80 -6.54 -11.46
N LEU A 214 -12.57 -7.79 -11.84
CA LEU A 214 -13.38 -8.91 -11.37
C LEU A 214 -13.04 -9.36 -9.95
N ALA A 215 -11.76 -9.35 -9.55
CA ALA A 215 -11.37 -9.61 -8.18
C ALA A 215 -11.97 -8.57 -7.22
N THR A 216 -11.94 -7.30 -7.62
CA THR A 216 -12.50 -6.18 -6.86
C THR A 216 -14.01 -6.28 -6.72
N ALA A 217 -14.72 -6.60 -7.80
CA ALA A 217 -16.17 -6.83 -7.75
C ALA A 217 -16.52 -8.00 -6.81
N ALA A 218 -15.76 -9.10 -6.89
CA ALA A 218 -15.94 -10.26 -6.02
C ALA A 218 -15.67 -9.93 -4.54
N ALA A 219 -14.66 -9.14 -4.25
CA ALA A 219 -14.33 -8.68 -2.89
C ALA A 219 -15.42 -7.75 -2.32
N GLY A 220 -15.91 -6.80 -3.13
CA GLY A 220 -17.01 -5.92 -2.75
C GLY A 220 -18.29 -6.70 -2.41
N LEU A 221 -18.67 -7.66 -3.26
CA LEU A 221 -19.84 -8.51 -3.04
C LEU A 221 -19.67 -9.43 -1.82
N SER A 222 -18.53 -10.13 -1.72
CA SER A 222 -18.28 -11.06 -0.61
C SER A 222 -18.24 -10.34 0.74
N TRP A 223 -17.60 -9.17 0.82
CA TRP A 223 -17.64 -8.32 2.01
C TRP A 223 -19.07 -7.92 2.35
N MET A 224 -19.80 -7.37 1.37
CA MET A 224 -21.18 -6.91 1.57
C MET A 224 -22.07 -8.05 2.08
N PHE A 225 -21.99 -9.24 1.49
CA PHE A 225 -22.77 -10.40 1.93
C PHE A 225 -22.36 -10.89 3.31
N ALA A 226 -21.05 -11.00 3.59
CA ALA A 226 -20.56 -11.43 4.90
C ALA A 226 -20.99 -10.45 6.00
N GLU A 227 -20.82 -9.14 5.77
CA GLU A 227 -21.26 -8.10 6.69
C GLU A 227 -22.78 -8.12 6.87
N TRP A 228 -23.54 -8.27 5.78
CA TRP A 228 -25.00 -8.35 5.84
C TRP A 228 -25.45 -9.54 6.68
N MET A 229 -24.85 -10.72 6.52
CA MET A 229 -25.16 -11.88 7.35
C MET A 229 -24.85 -11.64 8.84
N MET A 230 -23.77 -10.93 9.15
CA MET A 230 -23.35 -10.66 10.53
C MET A 230 -24.13 -9.52 11.21
N ARG A 231 -24.54 -8.49 10.45
CA ARG A 231 -25.09 -7.22 10.96
C ARG A 231 -26.53 -6.93 10.56
N GLY A 232 -27.13 -7.79 9.72
CA GLY A 232 -28.52 -7.71 9.29
C GLY A 232 -28.82 -6.68 8.18
N LYS A 233 -27.86 -5.83 7.80
CA LYS A 233 -28.01 -4.86 6.70
C LYS A 233 -26.73 -4.74 5.87
N PRO A 234 -26.81 -4.60 4.54
CA PRO A 234 -25.66 -4.23 3.73
C PRO A 234 -25.30 -2.76 4.00
N SER A 235 -24.00 -2.46 4.13
CA SER A 235 -23.54 -1.09 4.30
C SER A 235 -22.74 -0.62 3.09
N MET A 236 -22.89 0.65 2.74
CA MET A 236 -22.08 1.26 1.69
C MET A 236 -20.60 1.26 2.10
N LEU A 237 -20.29 1.56 3.37
CA LEU A 237 -18.92 1.58 3.85
C LEU A 237 -18.26 0.20 3.70
N GLY A 238 -18.98 -0.86 4.04
CA GLY A 238 -18.51 -2.23 3.84
C GLY A 238 -18.25 -2.54 2.38
N LEU A 239 -19.14 -2.13 1.47
CA LEU A 239 -18.90 -2.28 0.04
C LEU A 239 -17.64 -1.53 -0.44
N ALA A 240 -17.44 -0.29 0.02
CA ALA A 240 -16.24 0.50 -0.28
C ALA A 240 -14.96 -0.17 0.24
N SER A 241 -14.96 -0.65 1.48
CA SER A 241 -13.86 -1.38 2.09
C SER A 241 -13.56 -2.68 1.36
N GLY A 242 -14.60 -3.43 0.97
CA GLY A 242 -14.47 -4.67 0.19
C GLY A 242 -13.86 -4.42 -1.19
N VAL A 243 -14.26 -3.35 -1.87
CA VAL A 243 -13.63 -2.92 -3.13
C VAL A 243 -12.13 -2.67 -2.93
N VAL A 244 -11.73 -1.87 -1.94
CA VAL A 244 -10.30 -1.62 -1.68
C VAL A 244 -9.56 -2.90 -1.29
N ALA A 245 -10.17 -3.79 -0.50
CA ALA A 245 -9.58 -5.07 -0.14
C ALA A 245 -9.32 -5.97 -1.36
N GLY A 246 -10.24 -6.01 -2.32
CA GLY A 246 -10.06 -6.76 -3.57
C GLY A 246 -8.98 -6.19 -4.46
N LEU A 247 -8.94 -4.86 -4.58
CA LEU A 247 -7.90 -4.13 -5.31
C LEU A 247 -6.51 -4.46 -4.75
N VAL A 248 -6.36 -4.40 -3.42
CA VAL A 248 -5.12 -4.77 -2.72
C VAL A 248 -4.73 -6.23 -2.97
N ALA A 249 -5.68 -7.16 -2.81
CA ALA A 249 -5.37 -8.58 -2.87
C ALA A 249 -5.01 -9.04 -4.29
N ILE A 250 -5.57 -8.41 -5.33
CA ILE A 250 -5.21 -8.76 -6.71
C ILE A 250 -3.92 -8.09 -7.18
N THR A 251 -3.46 -7.00 -6.55
CA THR A 251 -2.22 -6.28 -6.91
C THR A 251 -1.03 -7.19 -7.21
N PRO A 252 -0.57 -8.11 -6.32
CA PRO A 252 0.59 -8.96 -6.61
C PRO A 252 0.32 -10.03 -7.67
N ALA A 253 -0.96 -10.29 -7.99
CA ALA A 253 -1.41 -11.39 -8.83
C ALA A 253 -1.94 -10.95 -10.20
N ALA A 254 -2.15 -9.65 -10.43
CA ALA A 254 -3.07 -9.16 -11.47
C ALA A 254 -2.73 -9.68 -12.87
N GLY A 255 -1.47 -9.61 -13.30
CA GLY A 255 -1.03 -10.14 -14.59
C GLY A 255 -0.60 -11.61 -14.59
N LEU A 256 -0.70 -12.31 -13.45
CA LEU A 256 -0.12 -13.64 -13.26
C LEU A 256 -1.16 -14.74 -13.10
N VAL A 257 -2.35 -14.42 -12.57
CA VAL A 257 -3.39 -15.40 -12.29
C VAL A 257 -4.47 -15.43 -13.36
N GLY A 258 -5.13 -16.57 -13.52
CA GLY A 258 -6.31 -16.66 -14.37
C GLY A 258 -7.49 -15.88 -13.79
N THR A 259 -8.44 -15.49 -14.64
CA THR A 259 -9.59 -14.67 -14.24
C THR A 259 -10.45 -15.28 -13.14
N MET A 260 -10.71 -16.59 -13.22
CA MET A 260 -11.47 -17.27 -12.16
C MET A 260 -10.68 -17.36 -10.85
N GLY A 261 -9.35 -17.56 -10.91
CA GLY A 261 -8.48 -17.49 -9.74
C GLY A 261 -8.51 -16.11 -9.09
N GLY A 262 -8.47 -15.04 -9.89
CA GLY A 262 -8.60 -13.66 -9.42
C GLY A 262 -9.94 -13.39 -8.72
N ILE A 263 -11.05 -13.90 -9.25
CA ILE A 263 -12.38 -13.81 -8.60
C ILE A 263 -12.37 -14.49 -7.23
N VAL A 264 -11.82 -15.71 -7.14
CA VAL A 264 -11.74 -16.45 -5.87
C VAL A 264 -10.87 -15.71 -4.87
N LEU A 265 -9.70 -15.23 -5.30
CA LEU A 265 -8.79 -14.46 -4.46
C LEU A 265 -9.48 -13.19 -3.90
N GLY A 266 -10.17 -12.44 -4.76
CA GLY A 266 -10.96 -11.27 -4.35
C GLY A 266 -12.05 -11.62 -3.34
N ALA A 267 -12.82 -12.68 -3.59
CA ALA A 267 -13.87 -13.12 -2.67
C ALA A 267 -13.33 -13.53 -1.28
N VAL A 268 -12.19 -14.22 -1.25
CA VAL A 268 -11.51 -14.58 0.01
C VAL A 268 -11.02 -13.33 0.72
N ALA A 269 -10.38 -12.41 0.01
CA ALA A 269 -9.87 -11.16 0.57
C ALA A 269 -11.00 -10.30 1.17
N GLY A 270 -12.16 -10.20 0.52
CA GLY A 270 -13.31 -9.46 1.04
C GLY A 270 -13.75 -9.96 2.43
N VAL A 271 -13.83 -11.28 2.62
CA VAL A 271 -14.20 -11.88 3.92
C VAL A 271 -13.08 -11.75 4.96
N VAL A 272 -11.84 -12.03 4.57
CA VAL A 272 -10.70 -12.03 5.51
C VAL A 272 -10.37 -10.61 5.97
N CYS A 273 -10.41 -9.61 5.08
CA CYS A 273 -10.20 -8.22 5.47
C CYS A 273 -11.36 -7.69 6.32
N LEU A 274 -12.62 -8.11 6.09
CA LEU A 274 -13.73 -7.81 7.01
C LEU A 274 -13.43 -8.31 8.43
N TRP A 275 -12.94 -9.54 8.55
CA TRP A 275 -12.48 -10.07 9.83
C TRP A 275 -11.28 -9.29 10.39
N GLY A 276 -10.34 -8.88 9.54
CA GLY A 276 -9.18 -8.06 9.91
C GLY A 276 -9.59 -6.73 10.58
N VAL A 277 -10.49 -5.97 9.96
CA VAL A 277 -10.90 -4.65 10.46
C VAL A 277 -11.86 -4.74 11.66
N THR A 278 -12.59 -5.85 11.81
CA THR A 278 -13.58 -6.00 12.90
C THR A 278 -13.11 -6.89 14.04
N GLY A 279 -12.74 -8.14 13.74
CA GLY A 279 -12.38 -9.16 14.71
C GLY A 279 -10.95 -9.03 15.22
N LEU A 280 -9.98 -9.05 14.30
CA LEU A 280 -8.56 -8.98 14.64
C LEU A 280 -8.21 -7.68 15.36
N LYS A 281 -8.67 -6.54 14.83
CA LYS A 281 -8.52 -5.23 15.47
C LYS A 281 -9.07 -5.18 16.89
N LYS A 282 -10.28 -5.73 17.11
CA LYS A 282 -10.88 -5.80 18.45
C LYS A 282 -10.07 -6.71 19.39
N MET A 283 -9.60 -7.84 18.90
CA MET A 283 -8.82 -8.81 19.67
C MET A 283 -7.48 -8.24 20.13
N LEU A 284 -6.76 -7.55 19.25
CA LEU A 284 -5.46 -6.95 19.54
C LEU A 284 -5.56 -5.56 20.17
N GLY A 285 -6.71 -4.91 20.05
CA GLY A 285 -7.04 -3.67 20.74
C GLY A 285 -6.23 -2.46 20.27
N TYR A 286 -5.66 -2.46 19.05
CA TYR A 286 -4.98 -1.30 18.46
C TYR A 286 -5.98 -0.33 17.81
N ASP A 287 -5.58 0.94 17.66
CA ASP A 287 -6.37 1.99 16.99
C ASP A 287 -5.68 2.43 15.70
N ASP A 288 -5.71 1.55 14.70
CA ASP A 288 -5.42 1.88 13.31
C ASP A 288 -6.62 2.65 12.75
N SER A 289 -6.49 3.98 12.62
CA SER A 289 -7.65 4.86 12.54
C SER A 289 -8.58 4.56 11.36
N LEU A 290 -7.99 4.25 10.21
CA LEU A 290 -8.68 4.02 8.94
C LEU A 290 -8.50 2.59 8.41
N ASP A 291 -8.11 1.66 9.30
CA ASP A 291 -7.97 0.24 9.00
C ASP A 291 -6.95 -0.10 7.89
N VAL A 292 -5.84 0.65 7.83
CA VAL A 292 -4.80 0.45 6.82
C VAL A 292 -4.19 -0.95 6.92
N PHE A 293 -3.91 -1.44 8.13
CA PHE A 293 -3.41 -2.79 8.33
C PHE A 293 -4.46 -3.85 7.96
N GLY A 294 -5.71 -3.65 8.39
CA GLY A 294 -6.78 -4.62 8.15
C GLY A 294 -7.19 -4.75 6.68
N ILE A 295 -6.99 -3.70 5.87
CA ILE A 295 -7.24 -3.72 4.42
C ILE A 295 -5.95 -3.98 3.63
N HIS A 296 -4.91 -3.15 3.78
CA HIS A 296 -3.68 -3.23 2.98
C HIS A 296 -2.72 -4.30 3.49
N GLY A 297 -2.49 -4.37 4.81
CA GLY A 297 -1.60 -5.36 5.40
C GLY A 297 -2.13 -6.79 5.20
N ILE A 298 -3.34 -7.06 5.70
CA ILE A 298 -3.99 -8.37 5.58
C ILE A 298 -4.32 -8.69 4.12
N GLY A 299 -4.90 -7.76 3.37
CA GLY A 299 -5.22 -7.97 1.96
C GLY A 299 -3.97 -8.24 1.12
N GLY A 300 -2.87 -7.54 1.40
CA GLY A 300 -1.59 -7.74 0.73
C GLY A 300 -1.01 -9.11 1.02
N ILE A 301 -1.05 -9.57 2.28
CA ILE A 301 -0.61 -10.92 2.68
C ILE A 301 -1.44 -12.00 1.97
N ILE A 302 -2.77 -11.87 1.97
CA ILE A 302 -3.66 -12.81 1.27
C ILE A 302 -3.39 -12.81 -0.22
N GLY A 303 -3.19 -11.62 -0.81
CA GLY A 303 -2.82 -11.46 -2.20
C GLY A 303 -1.52 -12.16 -2.54
N ALA A 304 -0.44 -11.86 -1.82
CA ALA A 304 0.89 -12.39 -2.08
C ALA A 304 0.94 -13.93 -1.97
N ILE A 305 0.34 -14.50 -0.92
CA ILE A 305 0.24 -15.96 -0.77
C ILE A 305 -0.67 -16.55 -1.85
N GLY A 306 -1.79 -15.88 -2.15
CA GLY A 306 -2.72 -16.26 -3.21
C GLY A 306 -2.08 -16.30 -4.59
N THR A 307 -1.17 -15.37 -4.91
CA THR A 307 -0.39 -15.38 -6.16
C THR A 307 0.32 -16.71 -6.33
N GLY A 308 0.99 -17.22 -5.29
CA GLY A 308 1.70 -18.49 -5.35
C GLY A 308 0.81 -19.71 -5.62
N ILE A 309 -0.47 -19.62 -5.26
CA ILE A 309 -1.48 -20.67 -5.54
C ILE A 309 -2.05 -20.52 -6.96
N PHE A 310 -2.48 -19.31 -7.31
CA PHE A 310 -3.29 -19.07 -8.51
C PHE A 310 -2.47 -18.75 -9.77
N VAL A 311 -1.14 -18.59 -9.66
CA VAL A 311 -0.25 -18.59 -10.83
C VAL A 311 -0.18 -19.96 -11.51
N SER A 312 -0.70 -21.01 -10.86
CA SER A 312 -0.81 -22.36 -11.41
C SER A 312 -1.49 -22.40 -12.78
N PRO A 313 -0.83 -22.96 -13.82
CA PRO A 313 -1.45 -23.17 -15.13
C PRO A 313 -2.71 -24.03 -15.08
N ALA A 314 -2.77 -25.00 -14.15
CA ALA A 314 -3.95 -25.85 -13.96
C ALA A 314 -5.18 -25.08 -13.46
N LEU A 315 -4.98 -23.90 -12.88
CA LEU A 315 -6.03 -22.98 -12.43
C LEU A 315 -6.22 -21.79 -13.41
N GLY A 316 -5.56 -21.83 -14.58
CA GLY A 316 -5.61 -20.80 -15.61
C GLY A 316 -4.62 -19.64 -15.39
N GLY A 317 -3.68 -19.75 -14.44
CA GLY A 317 -2.58 -18.80 -14.29
C GLY A 317 -1.54 -18.92 -15.40
N VAL A 318 -0.67 -17.91 -15.51
CA VAL A 318 0.34 -17.84 -16.59
C VAL A 318 1.49 -18.84 -16.42
N GLY A 319 1.67 -19.36 -15.20
CA GLY A 319 2.79 -20.24 -14.85
C GLY A 319 4.11 -19.49 -14.65
N VAL A 320 5.06 -20.18 -14.03
CA VAL A 320 6.46 -19.79 -13.95
C VAL A 320 7.33 -21.03 -14.12
N ASP A 321 8.59 -20.84 -14.51
CA ASP A 321 9.52 -21.95 -14.71
C ASP A 321 9.71 -22.77 -13.43
N GLY A 322 9.64 -24.10 -13.55
CA GLY A 322 9.78 -25.00 -12.40
C GLY A 322 8.64 -24.91 -11.38
N TYR A 323 7.49 -24.33 -11.73
CA TYR A 323 6.39 -24.11 -10.79
C TYR A 323 5.96 -25.38 -10.06
N THR A 324 5.97 -25.29 -8.72
CA THR A 324 5.19 -26.16 -7.85
C THR A 324 4.42 -25.27 -6.88
N MET A 325 3.15 -25.62 -6.62
CA MET A 325 2.31 -24.80 -5.74
C MET A 325 2.91 -24.63 -4.34
N GLY A 326 3.44 -25.71 -3.76
CA GLY A 326 4.10 -25.67 -2.46
C GLY A 326 5.37 -24.82 -2.48
N GLY A 327 6.22 -24.97 -3.50
CA GLY A 327 7.44 -24.19 -3.64
C GLY A 327 7.15 -22.69 -3.78
N GLN A 328 6.25 -22.32 -4.68
CA GLN A 328 5.91 -20.92 -4.91
C GLN A 328 5.27 -20.29 -3.67
N VAL A 329 4.36 -20.99 -2.97
CA VAL A 329 3.79 -20.48 -1.71
C VAL A 329 4.86 -20.23 -0.65
N VAL A 330 5.89 -21.08 -0.55
CA VAL A 330 7.02 -20.87 0.36
C VAL A 330 7.85 -19.65 -0.04
N THR A 331 8.09 -19.45 -1.34
CA THR A 331 8.77 -18.23 -1.85
C THR A 331 7.98 -16.97 -1.48
N GLN A 332 6.67 -16.93 -1.80
CA GLN A 332 5.80 -15.80 -1.44
C GLN A 332 5.77 -15.55 0.07
N ALA A 333 5.68 -16.62 0.88
CA ALA A 333 5.68 -16.50 2.34
C ALA A 333 7.01 -15.91 2.86
N THR A 334 8.13 -16.24 2.22
CA THR A 334 9.44 -15.68 2.56
C THR A 334 9.48 -14.18 2.27
N GLY A 335 9.00 -13.74 1.11
CA GLY A 335 8.85 -12.31 0.77
C GLY A 335 7.97 -11.57 1.78
N VAL A 336 6.80 -12.11 2.09
CA VAL A 336 5.87 -11.58 3.10
C VAL A 336 6.56 -11.41 4.46
N ILE A 337 7.26 -12.44 4.95
CA ILE A 337 7.93 -12.41 6.25
C ILE A 337 9.05 -11.36 6.26
N ILE A 338 9.87 -11.29 5.21
CA ILE A 338 10.94 -10.30 5.09
C ILE A 338 10.34 -8.89 5.15
N THR A 339 9.28 -8.62 4.42
CA THR A 339 8.64 -7.30 4.43
C THR A 339 8.00 -6.96 5.76
N ILE A 340 7.33 -7.91 6.43
CA ILE A 340 6.77 -7.69 7.77
C ILE A 340 7.87 -7.32 8.76
N VAL A 341 8.97 -8.08 8.78
CA VAL A 341 10.07 -7.85 9.72
C VAL A 341 10.79 -6.54 9.40
N TRP A 342 11.17 -6.33 8.14
CA TRP A 342 11.91 -5.15 7.71
C TRP A 342 11.12 -3.87 7.96
N SER A 343 9.88 -3.81 7.44
CA SER A 343 9.01 -2.65 7.60
C SER A 343 8.69 -2.41 9.07
N GLY A 344 8.38 -3.47 9.83
CA GLY A 344 8.07 -3.37 11.24
C GLY A 344 9.23 -2.81 12.07
N VAL A 345 10.44 -3.30 11.84
CA VAL A 345 11.65 -2.82 12.53
C VAL A 345 11.97 -1.38 12.14
N VAL A 346 12.00 -1.06 10.85
CA VAL A 346 12.30 0.30 10.38
C VAL A 346 11.27 1.30 10.91
N SER A 347 9.97 0.96 10.82
CA SER A 347 8.90 1.80 11.38
C SER A 347 9.06 1.99 12.88
N PHE A 348 9.30 0.92 13.65
CA PHE A 348 9.43 1.01 15.09
C PHE A 348 10.60 1.92 15.49
N VAL A 349 11.77 1.71 14.88
CA VAL A 349 12.97 2.52 15.14
C VAL A 349 12.72 3.99 14.73
N ALA A 350 12.20 4.24 13.53
CA ALA A 350 11.93 5.59 13.05
C ALA A 350 10.94 6.34 13.96
N PHE A 351 9.82 5.69 14.33
CA PHE A 351 8.86 6.29 15.25
C PHE A 351 9.51 6.60 16.60
N LYS A 352 10.27 5.67 17.19
CA LYS A 352 10.92 5.90 18.49
C LYS A 352 11.96 7.02 18.45
N LEU A 353 12.79 7.10 17.42
CA LEU A 353 13.76 8.18 17.27
C LEU A 353 13.07 9.55 17.16
N ILE A 354 11.98 9.64 16.41
CA ILE A 354 11.21 10.88 16.26
C ILE A 354 10.52 11.25 17.58
N ASP A 355 9.97 10.28 18.30
CA ASP A 355 9.31 10.51 19.59
C ASP A 355 10.29 11.09 20.62
N MET A 356 11.49 10.52 20.68
CA MET A 356 12.56 10.95 21.59
C MET A 356 13.12 12.34 21.27
N THR A 357 12.95 12.84 20.05
CA THR A 357 13.60 14.09 19.58
C THR A 357 12.63 15.25 19.40
N MET A 358 11.45 15.02 18.83
CA MET A 358 10.46 16.06 18.53
C MET A 358 9.03 15.76 18.98
N GLY A 359 8.78 14.54 19.49
CA GLY A 359 7.47 14.03 19.87
C GLY A 359 6.62 13.61 18.67
N LEU A 360 5.98 12.45 18.76
CA LEU A 360 5.13 11.92 17.67
C LEU A 360 3.69 12.44 17.70
N ARG A 361 3.14 12.62 18.89
CA ARG A 361 1.72 12.88 19.10
C ARG A 361 1.46 14.34 19.44
N VAL A 362 0.33 14.86 18.98
CA VAL A 362 -0.16 16.17 19.42
C VAL A 362 -0.61 16.13 20.88
N THR A 363 -0.79 17.30 21.51
CA THR A 363 -1.32 17.36 22.88
C THR A 363 -2.80 16.93 22.91
N GLU A 364 -3.30 16.57 24.09
CA GLU A 364 -4.72 16.19 24.24
C GLU A 364 -5.67 17.33 23.86
N GLU A 365 -5.28 18.57 24.11
CA GLU A 365 -6.04 19.76 23.74
C GLU A 365 -6.15 19.90 22.22
N GLN A 366 -5.02 19.77 21.51
CA GLN A 366 -4.98 19.81 20.04
C GLN A 366 -5.78 18.65 19.42
N GLU A 367 -5.72 17.45 20.00
CA GLU A 367 -6.52 16.31 19.54
C GLU A 367 -8.03 16.54 19.75
N ARG A 368 -8.41 17.23 20.83
CA ARG A 368 -9.81 17.62 21.11
C ARG A 368 -10.28 18.74 20.18
N GLU A 369 -9.45 19.74 19.93
CA GLU A 369 -9.75 20.84 18.99
C GLU A 369 -9.90 20.33 17.55
N GLY A 370 -9.00 19.44 17.11
CA GLY A 370 -8.92 18.94 15.75
C GLY A 370 -7.71 19.53 15.00
N LEU A 371 -7.04 18.66 14.23
CA LEU A 371 -5.78 18.98 13.58
C LEU A 371 -5.92 19.98 12.44
N ASP A 372 -7.12 20.17 11.87
CA ASP A 372 -7.35 21.21 10.87
C ASP A 372 -6.97 22.58 11.44
N THR A 373 -7.47 22.91 12.63
CA THR A 373 -7.17 24.19 13.29
C THR A 373 -5.85 24.11 14.05
N ALA A 374 -5.63 23.07 14.85
CA ALA A 374 -4.47 22.98 15.73
C ALA A 374 -3.12 22.83 14.99
N SER A 375 -3.11 22.24 13.79
CA SER A 375 -1.88 22.04 13.00
C SER A 375 -1.77 22.91 11.76
N HIS A 376 -2.90 23.36 11.19
CA HIS A 376 -2.91 24.11 9.93
C HIS A 376 -3.57 25.49 10.03
N GLY A 377 -4.23 25.83 11.15
CA GLY A 377 -4.90 27.11 11.32
C GLY A 377 -6.13 27.29 10.42
N GLU A 378 -6.64 26.20 9.84
CA GLU A 378 -7.73 26.20 8.87
C GLU A 378 -8.90 25.34 9.35
N ARG A 379 -10.01 25.38 8.62
CA ARG A 379 -11.18 24.52 8.83
C ARG A 379 -11.67 23.99 7.50
N ALA A 380 -11.95 22.69 7.43
CA ALA A 380 -12.50 22.08 6.22
C ALA A 380 -13.88 22.65 5.82
N TYR A 381 -14.66 23.10 6.80
CA TYR A 381 -16.01 23.62 6.61
C TYR A 381 -16.18 24.93 7.38
N ASN A 382 -16.73 25.94 6.70
CA ASN A 382 -17.21 27.17 7.32
C ASN A 382 -18.73 27.04 7.51
N ALA A 383 -19.22 27.57 8.62
CA ALA A 383 -20.64 27.54 8.99
C ALA A 383 -21.47 28.51 8.15
#